data_AF-A0A953XBI4-F1
#
_entry.id   AF-A0A953XBI4-F1
#
_cell.length_a   1.000
_cell.length_b   1.000
_cell.length_c   1.000
_cell.angle_alpha   90.00
_cell.angle_beta   90.00
_cell.angle_gamma   90.00
#
_symmetry.space_group_name_H-M   'P 1'
#
loop_
_entity.id
_entity.type
_entity.pdbx_description
1 polymer ?
#
loop_
_entity_poly.entity_id
_entity_poly.type
_entity_poly.pdbx_seq_one_letter_code
_entity_poly.pdbx_strand_id
1 'polypeptide(L)' 'MGTALAAFAPAQAQEYTLRFNHVLGPGEPFHQGFLNWADRVAERTGGGLTIEVFHSAQLGVEEDIIEQIRQGA' A
#
# COMPACT_ATOMS: atom_id res chain seq x y z
N MET A 1 -36.15 3.40 -36.10
CA MET A 1 -35.45 4.02 -34.96
C MET A 1 -35.01 2.88 -34.06
N GLY A 2 -33.71 2.54 -34.06
CA GLY A 2 -33.17 1.44 -33.26
C GLY A 2 -32.59 1.98 -31.96
N THR A 3 -33.12 1.55 -30.83
CA THR A 3 -32.58 1.83 -29.49
C THR A 3 -31.37 0.94 -29.24
N ALA A 4 -30.18 1.54 -29.18
CA ALA A 4 -28.98 0.84 -28.70
C ALA A 4 -29.01 0.81 -27.17
N LEU A 5 -29.04 -0.40 -26.58
CA LEU A 5 -28.76 -0.58 -25.15
C LEU A 5 -27.25 -0.44 -24.93
N ALA A 6 -26.84 0.56 -24.16
CA ALA A 6 -25.49 0.65 -23.64
C ALA A 6 -25.28 -0.48 -22.62
N ALA A 7 -24.29 -1.35 -22.87
CA ALA A 7 -23.88 -2.36 -21.91
C ALA A 7 -23.14 -1.71 -20.73
N PHE A 8 -23.64 -1.90 -19.52
CA PHE A 8 -22.90 -1.56 -18.30
C PHE A 8 -21.83 -2.64 -18.05
N ALA A 9 -20.57 -2.29 -18.20
CA ALA A 9 -19.47 -3.12 -17.73
C ALA A 9 -19.33 -2.98 -16.20
N PRO A 10 -19.11 -4.06 -15.44
CA PRO A 10 -18.85 -3.97 -14.01
C PRO A 10 -17.54 -3.21 -13.77
N ALA A 11 -17.56 -2.24 -12.86
CA ALA A 11 -16.35 -1.57 -12.42
C ALA A 11 -15.49 -2.56 -11.62
N GLN A 12 -14.27 -2.84 -12.09
CA GLN A 12 -13.29 -3.57 -11.31
C GLN A 12 -12.72 -2.65 -10.22
N ALA A 13 -12.69 -3.11 -8.98
CA ALA A 13 -12.05 -2.37 -7.91
C ALA A 13 -10.53 -2.35 -8.16
N GLN A 14 -9.93 -1.15 -8.19
CA GLN A 14 -8.48 -1.02 -8.33
C GLN A 14 -7.81 -1.48 -7.04
N GLU A 15 -6.86 -2.40 -7.16
CA GLU A 15 -6.01 -2.84 -6.06
C GLU A 15 -4.75 -1.96 -6.00
N TYR A 16 -4.34 -1.61 -4.78
CA TYR A 16 -3.16 -0.79 -4.51
C TYR A 16 -2.22 -1.52 -3.55
N THR A 17 -0.91 -1.35 -3.76
CA THR A 17 0.13 -1.82 -2.84
C THR A 17 0.98 -0.63 -2.39
N LEU A 18 1.01 -0.38 -1.08
CA LEU A 18 1.88 0.64 -0.47
C LEU A 18 3.16 -0.03 0.04
N ARG A 19 4.32 0.46 -0.39
CA ARG A 19 5.62 0.03 0.16
C ARG A 19 6.02 0.98 1.28
N PHE A 20 6.01 0.49 2.52
CA PHE A 20 6.23 1.32 3.70
C PHE A 20 7.59 1.02 4.35
N ASN A 21 8.44 2.03 4.52
CA ASN A 21 9.76 1.91 5.16
C ASN A 21 9.72 2.34 6.62
N HIS A 22 10.48 1.65 7.49
CA HIS A 22 11.00 2.22 8.72
C HIS A 22 12.45 1.80 9.03
N VAL A 23 13.13 2.57 9.89
CA VAL A 23 14.57 2.38 10.21
C VAL A 23 14.85 1.32 11.29
N LEU A 24 13.86 1.01 12.13
CA LEU A 24 14.01 0.06 13.24
C LEU A 24 14.18 -1.39 12.77
N GLY A 25 14.76 -2.24 13.62
CA GLY A 25 14.93 -3.67 13.34
C GLY A 25 13.62 -4.48 13.39
N PRO A 26 13.59 -5.70 12.82
CA PRO A 26 12.37 -6.51 12.73
C PRO A 26 11.86 -7.05 14.10
N GLY A 27 12.74 -7.09 15.11
CA GLY A 27 12.38 -7.48 16.47
C GLY A 27 11.78 -6.35 17.32
N GLU A 28 11.81 -5.11 16.83
CA GLU A 28 11.34 -3.95 17.59
C GLU A 28 9.80 -3.86 17.63
N PRO A 29 9.20 -3.39 18.74
CA PRO A 29 7.74 -3.31 18.88
C PRO A 29 7.05 -2.50 17.77
N PHE A 30 7.73 -1.50 17.23
CA PHE A 30 7.22 -0.70 16.11
C PHE A 30 7.02 -1.53 14.84
N HIS A 31 7.95 -2.43 14.51
CA HIS A 31 7.80 -3.30 13.34
C HIS A 31 6.55 -4.17 13.46
N GLN A 32 6.35 -4.77 14.64
CA GLN A 32 5.14 -5.55 14.94
C GLN A 32 3.87 -4.70 14.85
N GLY A 33 3.93 -3.44 15.32
CA GLY A 33 2.85 -2.47 15.15
C GLY A 33 2.51 -2.22 13.68
N PHE A 34 3.52 -2.05 12.82
CA PHE A 34 3.32 -1.83 11.39
C PHE A 34 2.78 -3.05 10.65
N LEU A 35 3.20 -4.26 11.01
CA LEU A 35 2.62 -5.50 10.47
C LEU A 35 1.12 -5.61 10.83
N ASN A 36 0.77 -5.37 12.09
CA ASN A 36 -0.63 -5.35 12.53
C ASN A 36 -1.46 -4.25 11.82
N TRP A 37 -0.84 -3.12 11.50
CA TRP A 37 -1.48 -2.07 10.72
C TRP A 37 -1.72 -2.51 9.26
N ALA A 38 -0.74 -3.12 8.62
CA ALA A 38 -0.86 -3.68 7.27
C ALA A 38 -2.03 -4.68 7.17
N ASP A 39 -2.12 -5.62 8.11
CA ASP A 39 -3.20 -6.61 8.18
C ASP A 39 -4.57 -5.94 8.32
N ARG A 40 -4.69 -4.98 9.25
CA ARG A 40 -5.96 -4.26 9.48
C ARG A 40 -6.39 -3.43 8.27
N VAL A 41 -5.45 -2.90 7.50
CA VAL A 41 -5.75 -2.15 6.27
C VAL A 41 -6.27 -3.09 5.19
N ALA A 42 -5.61 -4.24 4.99
CA ALA A 42 -6.07 -5.24 4.04
C ALA A 42 -7.48 -5.74 4.39
N GLU A 43 -7.75 -6.07 5.66
CA GLU A 43 -9.07 -6.48 6.13
C GLU A 43 -10.16 -5.43 5.87
N ARG A 44 -9.89 -4.17 6.26
CA ARG A 44 -10.88 -3.07 6.17
C ARG A 44 -11.16 -2.64 4.74
N THR A 45 -10.23 -2.87 3.82
CA THR A 45 -10.37 -2.55 2.40
C THR A 45 -10.81 -3.75 1.56
N GLY A 46 -11.03 -4.91 2.18
CA GLY A 46 -11.33 -6.15 1.46
C GLY A 46 -10.24 -6.55 0.46
N GLY A 47 -8.98 -6.23 0.78
CA GLY A 47 -7.83 -6.45 -0.10
C GLY A 47 -7.55 -5.32 -1.10
N GLY A 48 -8.41 -4.29 -1.19
CA GLY A 48 -8.23 -3.18 -2.12
C GLY A 48 -6.97 -2.33 -1.87
N LEU A 49 -6.45 -2.33 -0.63
CA LEU A 49 -5.15 -1.77 -0.28
C LEU A 49 -4.36 -2.76 0.56
N THR A 50 -3.18 -3.12 0.09
CA THR A 50 -2.19 -3.92 0.82
C THR A 50 -0.97 -3.08 1.15
N ILE A 51 -0.26 -3.44 2.22
CA ILE A 51 0.93 -2.71 2.67
C ILE A 51 2.09 -3.70 2.85
N GLU A 52 3.19 -3.46 2.16
CA GLU A 52 4.45 -4.18 2.33
C GLU A 52 5.37 -3.40 3.27
N VAL A 53 5.72 -3.98 4.42
CA VAL A 53 6.52 -3.32 5.45
C VAL A 53 8.00 -3.70 5.31
N PHE A 54 8.84 -2.70 5.06
CA PHE A 54 10.29 -2.80 4.91
C PHE A 54 10.97 -2.20 6.14
N HIS A 55 11.69 -3.03 6.90
CA HIS A 55 12.39 -2.62 8.12
C HIS A 55 13.85 -2.24 7.82
N SER A 56 14.61 -1.81 8.83
CA SER A 56 16.06 -1.60 8.74
C SER A 56 16.50 -0.75 7.53
N ALA A 57 15.70 0.25 7.16
CA ALA A 57 15.97 1.12 6.02
C ALA A 57 16.19 0.36 4.68
N GLN A 58 15.52 -0.78 4.50
CA GLN A 58 15.65 -1.65 3.31
C GLN A 58 15.36 -0.96 1.97
N LEU A 59 14.60 0.15 1.96
CA LEU A 59 14.29 0.88 0.73
C LEU A 59 15.25 2.04 0.42
N GLY A 60 16.25 2.31 1.27
CA GLY A 60 17.21 3.40 1.06
C GLY A 60 17.52 4.19 2.33
N VAL A 61 18.46 5.14 2.22
CA VAL A 61 18.74 6.11 3.30
C VAL A 61 17.69 7.21 3.30
N GLU A 62 17.48 7.85 4.45
CA GLU A 62 16.31 8.72 4.70
C GLU A 62 16.16 9.88 3.69
N GLU A 63 17.26 10.46 3.22
CA GLU A 63 17.26 11.50 2.17
C GLU A 63 16.67 10.99 0.84
N ASP A 64 17.07 9.79 0.40
CA ASP A 64 16.56 9.17 -0.83
C ASP A 64 15.07 8.81 -0.72
N ILE A 65 14.63 8.38 0.47
CA ILE A 65 13.21 8.07 0.74
C ILE A 65 12.34 9.32 0.66
N ILE A 66 12.81 10.45 1.22
CA ILE A 66 12.07 11.71 1.18
C ILE A 66 11.88 12.16 -0.28
N GLU A 67 12.90 12.01 -1.12
CA GLU A 67 12.80 12.34 -2.55
C GLU A 67 11.88 11.36 -3.31
N GLN A 68 11.88 10.07 -2.97
CA GLN A 68 10.91 9.10 -3.50
C GLN A 68 9.46 9.48 -3.16
N ILE A 69 9.18 9.84 -1.89
CA ILE A 69 7.85 10.26 -1.44
C ILE A 69 7.39 11.51 -2.21
N ARG A 70 8.29 12.48 -2.44
CA ARG A 70 7.99 13.70 -3.21
C ARG A 70 7.62 13.39 -4.67
N GLN A 71 8.22 12.37 -5.25
CA GLN A 71 7.94 11.93 -6.62
C GLN A 71 6.68 11.05 -6.73
N GLY A 72 6.09 10.67 -5.59
CA GLY A 72 4.87 9.85 -5.54
C GLY A 72 5.13 8.34 -5.71
N ALA A 73 6.33 7.89 -5.33
CA ALA A 73 6.68 6.47 -5.27
C ALA A 73 5.91 5.72 -4.17
#